data_AF-A0A0F5QBL8-F1
#
_entry.id   AF-A0A0F5QBL8-F1
#
_cell.length_a   1.000
_cell.length_b   1.000
_cell.length_c   1.000
_cell.angle_alpha   90.00
_cell.angle_beta   90.00
_cell.angle_gamma   90.00
#
_symmetry.space_group_name_H-M   'P 1'
#
loop_
_entity.id
_entity.type
_entity.pdbx_description
1 polymer ?
#
loop_
_entity_poly.entity_id
_entity_poly.type
_entity_poly.pdbx_seq_one_letter_code
_entity_poly.pdbx_strand_id
1 'polypeptide(L)'
;MTELNQLADSSGDIILSPEELAAEHDLAARPSRRLEIVIAVTALVLSVTAIVLSQNIYLRMGAGGLDPKWWPTVLSSIAAGLSAILVGFALFGPTVSRGDLESVADGGWQRMLLALALSALYVFAWAQIGYIVPTIIYLAALLWLFGLRAWKGLVLFPLITTGFIYGLFHTMLRVPL
;
A
#
# COMPACT_ATOMS: atom_id res chain seq x y z
N MET A 1 14.13 -49.16 2.01
CA MET A 1 14.79 -48.34 3.05
C MET A 1 15.91 -47.46 2.48
N THR A 2 16.52 -47.80 1.34
CA THR A 2 17.63 -47.04 0.73
C THR A 2 17.20 -45.70 0.11
N GLU A 3 15.99 -45.60 -0.45
CA GLU A 3 15.50 -44.36 -1.09
C GLU A 3 15.08 -43.27 -0.09
N LEU A 4 14.66 -43.65 1.13
CA LEU A 4 14.30 -42.70 2.19
C LEU A 4 15.53 -41.97 2.76
N ASN A 5 16.70 -42.62 2.77
CA ASN A 5 17.95 -41.96 3.17
C ASN A 5 18.45 -40.98 2.08
N GLN A 6 18.16 -41.24 0.82
CA GLN A 6 18.56 -40.36 -0.29
C GLN A 6 17.68 -39.09 -0.38
N LEU A 7 16.44 -39.17 0.09
CA LEU A 7 15.56 -38.01 0.27
C LEU A 7 15.90 -37.18 1.52
N ALA A 8 16.48 -37.79 2.56
CA ALA A 8 16.99 -37.08 3.73
C ALA A 8 18.27 -36.28 3.41
N ASP A 9 19.12 -36.77 2.51
CA ASP A 9 20.33 -36.07 2.04
C ASP A 9 20.02 -34.97 1.00
N SER A 10 18.82 -35.01 0.40
CA SER A 10 18.25 -33.93 -0.42
C SER A 10 17.43 -32.93 0.40
N SER A 11 17.45 -33.03 1.73
CA SER A 11 17.13 -31.90 2.60
C SER A 11 18.38 -31.03 2.64
N GLY A 12 18.60 -30.27 1.58
CA GLY A 12 19.73 -29.37 1.47
C GLY A 12 19.73 -28.40 2.64
N ASP A 13 20.46 -28.75 3.69
CA ASP A 13 21.21 -27.78 4.46
C ASP A 13 22.05 -27.07 3.41
N ILE A 14 21.52 -25.95 2.90
CA ILE A 14 22.31 -24.97 2.18
C ILE A 14 23.29 -24.48 3.23
N ILE A 15 24.42 -25.17 3.36
CA ILE A 15 25.56 -24.70 4.12
C ILE A 15 26.07 -23.53 3.29
N LEU A 16 25.43 -22.37 3.49
CA LEU A 16 25.90 -21.10 2.98
C LEU A 16 27.34 -20.95 3.45
N SER A 17 28.24 -20.72 2.49
CA SER A 17 29.62 -20.43 2.83
C SER A 17 29.66 -19.22 3.78
N PRO A 18 30.68 -19.10 4.66
CA PRO A 18 30.81 -17.95 5.55
C PRO A 18 30.76 -16.60 4.81
N GLU A 19 31.15 -16.59 3.53
CA GLU A 19 31.09 -15.42 2.64
C GLU A 19 29.65 -15.11 2.18
N GLU A 20 28.84 -16.12 1.87
CA GLU A 20 27.42 -15.95 1.50
C GLU A 20 26.56 -15.51 2.69
N LEU A 21 26.80 -16.06 3.89
CA LEU A 21 26.16 -15.60 5.14
C LEU A 21 26.53 -14.14 5.46
N ALA A 22 27.78 -13.75 5.19
CA ALA A 22 28.22 -12.37 5.37
C ALA A 22 27.56 -11.43 4.34
N ALA A 23 27.40 -11.86 3.08
CA ALA A 23 26.74 -11.09 2.04
C ALA A 23 25.23 -10.92 2.28
N GLU A 24 24.55 -11.98 2.75
CA GLU A 24 23.13 -11.92 3.14
C GLU A 24 22.90 -10.98 4.33
N HIS A 25 23.81 -10.97 5.31
CA HIS A 25 23.77 -10.04 6.44
C HIS A 25 23.98 -8.58 6.02
N ASP A 26 24.70 -8.32 4.93
CA ASP A 26 24.96 -6.97 4.42
C ASP A 26 23.77 -6.41 3.63
N LEU A 27 22.90 -7.29 3.10
CA LEU A 27 21.65 -6.93 2.42
C LEU A 27 20.45 -6.75 3.37
N ALA A 28 20.54 -7.28 4.60
CA ALA A 28 19.49 -7.19 5.60
C ALA A 28 19.27 -5.74 6.09
N ALA A 29 18.01 -5.29 6.11
CA ALA A 29 17.68 -3.96 6.61
C ALA A 29 18.04 -3.82 8.10
N ARG A 30 18.79 -2.77 8.46
CA ARG A 30 19.16 -2.54 9.87
C ARG A 30 17.93 -2.18 10.72
N PRO A 31 17.70 -2.82 11.88
CA PRO A 31 16.66 -2.41 12.80
C PRO A 31 16.94 -0.99 13.31
N SER A 32 15.97 -0.09 13.17
CA SER A 32 16.14 1.32 13.57
C SER A 32 14.92 1.82 14.35
N ARG A 33 15.09 1.91 15.67
CA ARG A 33 14.04 2.39 16.59
C ARG A 33 13.56 3.80 16.24
N ARG A 34 14.47 4.67 15.77
CA ARG A 34 14.10 6.02 15.30
C ARG A 34 13.12 5.97 14.13
N LEU A 35 13.34 5.07 13.17
CA LEU A 35 12.44 4.91 12.03
C LEU A 35 11.08 4.37 12.48
N GLU A 36 11.06 3.37 13.36
CA GLU A 36 9.81 2.81 13.91
C GLU A 36 8.99 3.88 14.62
N ILE A 37 9.63 4.69 15.47
CA ILE A 37 8.99 5.84 16.13
C ILE A 37 8.48 6.83 15.08
N VAL A 38 9.30 7.20 14.09
CA VAL A 38 8.90 8.17 13.06
C VAL A 38 7.69 7.68 12.28
N ILE A 39 7.65 6.41 11.81
CA ILE A 39 6.49 5.93 11.04
C ILE A 39 5.27 5.80 11.95
N ALA A 40 5.42 5.31 13.18
CA ALA A 40 4.30 5.15 14.11
C ALA A 40 3.68 6.50 14.50
N VAL A 41 4.52 7.50 14.82
CA VAL A 41 4.08 8.87 15.12
C VAL A 41 3.45 9.50 13.88
N THR A 42 4.06 9.36 12.70
CA THR A 42 3.50 9.91 11.45
C THR A 42 2.13 9.30 11.15
N ALA A 43 2.00 7.97 11.27
CA ALA A 43 0.74 7.27 11.08
C ALA A 43 -0.34 7.73 12.08
N LEU A 44 0.03 7.94 13.35
CA LEU A 44 -0.88 8.47 14.36
C LEU A 44 -1.32 9.89 14.04
N VAL A 45 -0.39 10.79 13.68
CA VAL A 45 -0.69 12.18 13.31
C VAL A 45 -1.62 12.22 12.09
N LEU A 46 -1.35 11.42 11.06
CA LEU A 46 -2.20 11.34 9.88
C LEU A 46 -3.60 10.82 10.22
N SER A 47 -3.69 9.79 11.07
CA SER A 47 -4.97 9.21 11.48
C SER A 47 -5.81 10.21 12.30
N VAL A 48 -5.20 10.93 13.24
CA VAL A 48 -5.87 11.98 14.02
C VAL A 48 -6.30 13.12 13.11
N THR A 49 -5.45 13.55 12.19
CA THR A 49 -5.78 14.59 11.21
C THR A 49 -6.96 14.16 10.35
N ALA A 50 -7.01 12.89 9.93
CA ALA A 50 -8.13 12.34 9.16
C ALA A 50 -9.45 12.32 9.95
N ILE A 51 -9.42 12.06 11.27
CA ILE A 51 -10.60 12.19 12.15
C ILE A 51 -11.08 13.64 12.20
N VAL A 52 -10.16 14.60 12.37
CA VAL A 52 -10.53 16.02 12.41
C VAL A 52 -11.12 16.46 11.08
N LEU A 53 -10.53 16.04 9.96
CA LEU A 53 -11.04 16.34 8.62
C LEU A 53 -12.39 15.68 8.35
N SER A 54 -12.62 14.44 8.80
CA SER A 54 -13.90 13.76 8.60
C SER A 54 -15.05 14.47 9.31
N GLN A 55 -14.79 15.04 10.49
CA GLN A 55 -15.79 15.78 11.25
C GLN A 55 -16.22 17.08 10.54
N ASN A 56 -15.34 17.66 9.74
CA ASN A 56 -15.55 18.90 8.99
C ASN A 56 -16.29 18.73 7.65
N ILE A 57 -16.69 17.50 7.28
CA ILE A 57 -17.45 17.27 6.05
C ILE A 57 -18.83 17.94 6.17
N TYR A 58 -19.13 18.92 5.32
CA TYR A 58 -20.43 19.59 5.30
C TYR A 58 -21.51 18.64 4.74
N LEU A 59 -22.54 18.38 5.56
CA LEU A 59 -23.67 17.53 5.20
C LEU A 59 -24.65 18.32 4.35
N ARG A 60 -24.66 18.09 3.03
CA ARG A 60 -25.45 18.90 2.10
C ARG A 60 -26.88 18.43 1.86
N MET A 61 -27.29 17.26 2.37
CA MET A 61 -28.70 16.84 2.57
C MET A 61 -28.72 15.45 3.20
N GLY A 62 -29.69 15.22 4.09
CA GLY A 62 -29.94 13.92 4.72
C GLY A 62 -30.45 12.91 3.69
N ALA A 63 -29.53 12.25 3.00
CA ALA A 63 -29.83 10.96 2.40
C ALA A 63 -30.09 9.99 3.57
N GLY A 64 -31.26 9.34 3.62
CA GLY A 64 -31.69 8.45 4.70
C GLY A 64 -30.88 7.14 4.84
N GLY A 65 -29.57 7.21 4.68
CA GLY A 65 -28.60 6.12 4.83
C GLY A 65 -27.46 6.50 5.79
N LEU A 66 -26.37 5.73 5.75
CA LEU A 66 -25.16 5.99 6.55
C LEU A 66 -24.61 7.39 6.29
N ASP A 67 -24.36 8.15 7.36
CA ASP A 67 -23.79 9.49 7.32
C ASP A 67 -22.46 9.48 6.52
N PRO A 68 -22.25 10.40 5.55
CA PRO A 68 -20.98 10.57 4.84
C PRO A 68 -19.75 10.63 5.76
N LYS A 69 -19.91 11.08 7.00
CA LYS A 69 -18.85 11.14 8.03
C LYS A 69 -18.55 9.79 8.66
N TRP A 70 -19.50 8.86 8.66
CA TRP A 70 -19.40 7.62 9.42
C TRP A 70 -18.23 6.77 8.96
N TRP A 71 -18.13 6.50 7.65
CA TRP A 71 -17.07 5.66 7.11
C TRP A 71 -15.67 6.23 7.32
N PRO A 72 -15.40 7.51 6.96
CA PRO A 72 -14.11 8.14 7.23
C PRO A 72 -13.75 8.14 8.72
N THR A 73 -14.72 8.35 9.61
CA THR A 73 -14.48 8.36 11.05
C THR A 73 -14.14 6.97 11.59
N VAL A 74 -14.85 5.93 11.16
CA VAL A 74 -14.57 4.54 11.57
C VAL A 74 -13.17 4.12 11.12
N LEU A 75 -12.83 4.32 9.85
CA LEU A 75 -11.51 3.97 9.32
C LEU A 75 -10.39 4.72 10.04
N SER A 76 -10.55 6.03 10.23
CA SER A 76 -9.53 6.84 10.89
C SER A 76 -9.40 6.52 12.37
N SER A 77 -10.48 6.11 13.05
CA SER A 77 -10.44 5.69 14.45
C SER A 77 -9.72 4.36 14.62
N ILE A 78 -9.99 3.38 13.75
CA ILE A 78 -9.27 2.09 13.74
C ILE A 78 -7.78 2.34 13.45
N ALA A 79 -7.48 3.16 12.44
CA ALA A 79 -6.10 3.51 12.09
C ALA A 79 -5.38 4.23 13.24
N ALA A 80 -6.06 5.15 13.94
CA ALA A 80 -5.51 5.83 15.12
C ALA A 80 -5.24 4.84 16.26
N GLY A 81 -6.16 3.91 16.53
CA GLY A 81 -5.97 2.86 17.54
C GLY A 81 -4.76 1.97 17.23
N LEU A 82 -4.66 1.47 16.00
CA LEU A 82 -3.51 0.68 15.55
C LEU A 82 -2.21 1.47 15.59
N SER A 83 -2.23 2.75 15.20
CA SER A 83 -1.07 3.63 15.27
C SER A 83 -0.63 3.90 16.71
N ALA A 84 -1.57 4.04 17.64
CA ALA A 84 -1.25 4.19 19.06
C ALA A 84 -0.60 2.91 19.63
N ILE A 85 -1.08 1.73 19.23
CA ILE A 85 -0.45 0.45 19.57
C ILE A 85 0.98 0.39 19.01
N LEU A 86 1.17 0.79 17.74
CA LEU A 86 2.51 0.85 17.11
C LEU A 86 3.45 1.81 17.85
N VAL A 87 2.97 2.99 18.28
CA VAL A 87 3.75 3.91 19.11
C VAL A 87 4.13 3.25 20.43
N GLY A 88 3.18 2.54 21.08
CA GLY A 88 3.45 1.76 22.29
C GLY A 88 4.56 0.73 22.07
N PHE A 89 4.50 -0.05 20.99
CA PHE A 89 5.55 -1.01 20.66
C PHE A 89 6.89 -0.35 20.28
N ALA A 90 6.89 0.77 19.56
CA ALA A 90 8.11 1.49 19.21
C ALA A 90 8.81 2.11 20.45
N LEU A 91 8.02 2.49 21.47
CA LEU A 91 8.54 3.07 22.70
C LEU A 91 8.94 2.02 23.75
N PHE A 92 8.19 0.93 23.88
CA PHE A 92 8.37 -0.03 24.98
C PHE A 92 8.70 -1.46 24.53
N GLY A 93 8.54 -1.79 23.24
CA GLY A 93 8.78 -3.11 22.70
C GLY A 93 10.25 -3.35 22.34
N PRO A 94 10.66 -4.63 22.26
CA PRO A 94 11.97 -5.01 21.70
C PRO A 94 12.05 -4.60 20.22
N THR A 95 13.22 -4.15 19.77
CA THR A 95 13.43 -3.80 18.36
C THR A 95 13.23 -5.03 17.49
N VAL A 96 12.28 -4.95 16.56
CA VAL A 96 11.95 -6.06 15.65
C VAL A 96 13.16 -6.33 14.76
N SER A 97 13.67 -7.56 14.80
CA SER A 97 14.71 -7.99 13.88
C SER A 97 14.19 -7.92 12.45
N ARG A 98 14.93 -7.23 11.58
CA ARG A 98 14.60 -7.06 10.16
C ARG A 98 15.48 -7.93 9.25
N GLY A 99 16.01 -9.03 9.81
CA GLY A 99 16.91 -9.95 9.12
C GLY A 99 16.33 -10.50 7.81
N ASP A 100 15.01 -10.71 7.76
CA ASP A 100 14.32 -11.26 6.59
C ASP A 100 13.83 -10.17 5.61
N LEU A 101 14.11 -8.90 5.90
CA LEU A 101 13.72 -7.78 5.04
C LEU A 101 14.92 -7.33 4.22
N GLU A 102 14.83 -7.56 2.91
CA GLU A 102 15.75 -6.99 1.94
C GLU A 102 15.78 -5.46 2.11
N SER A 103 16.97 -4.88 2.19
CA SER A 103 17.15 -3.43 2.22
C SER A 103 16.42 -2.79 1.04
N VAL A 104 15.85 -1.59 1.26
CA VAL A 104 15.09 -0.87 0.22
C VAL A 104 15.94 -0.78 -1.04
N ALA A 105 15.56 -1.51 -2.09
CA ALA A 105 16.21 -1.44 -3.37
C ALA A 105 16.32 0.02 -3.84
N ASP A 106 17.48 0.40 -4.35
CA ASP A 106 17.76 1.75 -4.83
C ASP A 106 16.62 2.23 -5.75
N GLY A 107 15.95 3.32 -5.35
CA GLY A 107 14.83 3.92 -6.10
C GLY A 107 13.42 3.62 -5.57
N GLY A 108 13.24 2.84 -4.50
CA GLY A 108 11.93 2.58 -3.90
C GLY A 108 11.16 3.85 -3.47
N TRP A 109 11.85 4.80 -2.82
CA TRP A 109 11.26 6.09 -2.41
C TRP A 109 10.84 6.96 -3.60
N GLN A 110 11.61 6.96 -4.69
CA GLN A 110 11.27 7.71 -5.91
C GLN A 110 9.99 7.17 -6.54
N ARG A 111 9.85 5.83 -6.63
CA ARG A 111 8.62 5.20 -7.11
C ARG A 111 7.43 5.53 -6.23
N MET A 112 7.62 5.55 -4.90
CA MET A 112 6.58 5.94 -3.95
C MET A 112 6.12 7.39 -4.19
N LEU A 113 7.05 8.34 -4.29
CA LEU A 113 6.72 9.74 -4.56
C LEU A 113 6.04 9.92 -5.92
N LEU A 114 6.50 9.20 -6.95
CA LEU A 114 5.90 9.28 -8.28
C LEU A 114 4.48 8.71 -8.28
N ALA A 115 4.24 7.61 -7.57
CA ALA A 115 2.90 7.05 -7.40
C ALA A 115 1.97 8.05 -6.71
N LEU A 116 2.44 8.70 -5.63
CA LEU A 116 1.67 9.72 -4.93
C LEU A 116 1.34 10.92 -5.82
N ALA A 117 2.30 11.40 -6.61
CA ALA A 117 2.10 12.48 -7.56
C ALA A 117 1.09 12.09 -8.67
N LEU A 118 1.18 10.87 -9.20
CA LEU A 118 0.21 10.33 -10.16
C LEU A 118 -1.20 10.25 -9.58
N SER A 119 -1.34 9.84 -8.31
CA SER A 119 -2.65 9.80 -7.63
C SER A 119 -3.24 11.20 -7.49
N ALA A 120 -2.45 12.21 -7.10
CA ALA A 120 -2.91 13.59 -7.01
C ALA A 120 -3.33 14.14 -8.39
N LEU A 121 -2.54 13.88 -9.43
CA LEU A 121 -2.85 14.27 -10.81
C LEU A 121 -4.12 13.60 -11.32
N TYR A 122 -4.32 12.33 -11.00
CA TYR A 122 -5.54 11.59 -11.34
C TYR A 122 -6.79 12.25 -10.72
N VAL A 123 -6.76 12.59 -9.43
CA VAL A 123 -7.89 13.26 -8.76
C VAL A 123 -8.21 14.59 -9.43
N PHE A 124 -7.18 15.38 -9.77
CA PHE A 124 -7.37 16.63 -10.49
C PHE A 124 -7.95 16.41 -11.90
N ALA A 125 -7.41 15.46 -12.66
CA ALA A 125 -7.86 15.17 -14.02
C ALA A 125 -9.29 14.62 -14.05
N TRP A 126 -9.67 13.76 -13.11
CA TRP A 126 -11.03 13.24 -12.98
C TRP A 126 -12.05 14.37 -12.84
N ALA A 127 -11.77 15.37 -12.00
CA ALA A 127 -12.66 16.51 -11.81
C ALA A 127 -12.87 17.37 -13.09
N GLN A 128 -11.95 17.33 -14.05
CA GLN A 128 -11.99 18.14 -15.27
C GLN A 128 -12.57 17.41 -16.48
N ILE A 129 -12.19 16.15 -16.68
CA ILE A 129 -12.49 15.40 -17.92
C ILE A 129 -13.27 14.09 -17.69
N GLY A 130 -13.74 13.84 -16.47
CA GLY A 130 -14.57 12.67 -16.12
C GLY A 130 -13.77 11.42 -15.77
N TYR A 131 -14.46 10.32 -15.46
CA TYR A 131 -13.84 9.12 -14.88
C TYR A 131 -12.97 8.30 -15.86
N ILE A 132 -13.42 8.11 -17.10
CA ILE A 132 -12.89 7.05 -17.98
C ILE A 132 -11.43 7.31 -18.40
N VAL A 133 -11.15 8.47 -19.00
CA VAL A 133 -9.83 8.76 -19.59
C VAL A 133 -8.73 8.87 -18.53
N PRO A 134 -8.90 9.63 -17.43
CA PRO A 134 -7.91 9.70 -16.36
C PRO A 134 -7.62 8.34 -15.72
N THR A 135 -8.64 7.49 -15.53
CA THR A 135 -8.46 6.19 -14.87
C THR A 135 -7.63 5.24 -15.70
N ILE A 136 -7.87 5.16 -17.02
CA ILE A 136 -7.09 4.32 -17.92
C ILE A 136 -5.62 4.75 -17.91
N ILE A 137 -5.36 6.06 -18.03
CA ILE A 137 -4.00 6.62 -18.03
C ILE A 137 -3.32 6.38 -16.68
N TYR A 138 -4.02 6.63 -15.58
CA TYR A 138 -3.50 6.44 -14.23
C TYR A 138 -3.11 4.99 -13.95
N LEU A 139 -4.00 4.04 -14.26
CA LEU A 139 -3.72 2.61 -14.07
C LEU A 139 -2.56 2.15 -14.96
N ALA A 140 -2.52 2.56 -16.23
CA ALA A 140 -1.40 2.24 -17.11
C ALA A 140 -0.07 2.81 -16.58
N ALA A 141 -0.07 4.05 -16.09
CA ALA A 141 1.11 4.70 -15.52
C ALA A 141 1.60 3.98 -14.25
N LEU A 142 0.69 3.58 -13.36
CA LEU A 142 1.06 2.80 -12.17
C LEU A 142 1.62 1.43 -12.51
N LEU A 143 0.98 0.69 -13.43
CA LEU A 143 1.47 -0.62 -13.86
C LEU A 143 2.87 -0.51 -14.47
N TRP A 144 3.09 0.52 -15.29
CA TRP A 144 4.40 0.81 -15.85
C TRP A 144 5.43 1.15 -14.76
N LEU A 145 5.06 2.01 -13.80
CA LEU A 145 5.91 2.40 -12.68
C LEU A 145 6.35 1.19 -11.82
N PHE A 146 5.44 0.26 -11.58
CA PHE A 146 5.68 -0.85 -10.65
C PHE A 146 6.37 -2.07 -11.22
N GLY A 147 6.47 -2.24 -12.54
CA GLY A 147 7.15 -3.42 -13.06
C GLY A 147 6.48 -4.15 -14.21
N LEU A 148 5.28 -3.75 -14.63
CA LEU A 148 4.61 -4.41 -15.75
C LEU A 148 5.10 -3.84 -17.07
N ARG A 149 5.62 -4.69 -17.96
CA ARG A 149 6.12 -4.30 -19.30
C ARG A 149 5.38 -5.01 -20.42
N ALA A 150 4.50 -5.96 -20.10
CA ALA A 150 3.67 -6.65 -21.07
C ALA A 150 2.60 -5.69 -21.63
N TRP A 151 2.68 -5.33 -22.91
CA TRP A 151 1.75 -4.39 -23.55
C TRP A 151 0.28 -4.81 -23.39
N LYS A 152 0.01 -6.13 -23.45
CA LYS A 152 -1.33 -6.68 -23.21
C LYS A 152 -1.83 -6.32 -21.82
N GLY A 153 -0.99 -6.48 -20.80
CA GLY A 153 -1.32 -6.10 -19.42
C GLY A 153 -1.49 -4.59 -19.25
N LEU A 154 -0.62 -3.79 -19.89
CA LEU A 154 -0.66 -2.32 -19.83
C LEU A 154 -1.92 -1.70 -20.46
N VAL A 155 -2.57 -2.39 -21.40
CA VAL A 155 -3.78 -1.87 -22.07
C VAL A 155 -5.03 -2.60 -21.61
N LEU A 156 -5.01 -3.94 -21.60
CA LEU A 156 -6.19 -4.75 -21.34
C LEU A 156 -6.65 -4.61 -19.88
N PHE A 157 -5.70 -4.60 -18.93
CA PHE A 157 -6.06 -4.49 -17.51
C PHE A 157 -6.71 -3.13 -17.20
N PRO A 158 -6.11 -1.97 -17.53
CA PRO A 158 -6.77 -0.69 -17.31
C PRO A 158 -8.14 -0.57 -17.98
N LEU A 159 -8.28 -1.08 -19.21
CA LEU A 159 -9.53 -0.99 -19.96
C LEU A 159 -10.64 -1.83 -19.32
N ILE A 160 -10.33 -3.10 -18.97
CA ILE A 160 -11.30 -4.00 -18.32
C ILE A 160 -11.66 -3.47 -16.94
N THR A 161 -10.69 -3.09 -16.11
CA THR A 161 -10.94 -2.60 -14.76
C THR A 161 -11.77 -1.30 -14.78
N THR A 162 -11.42 -0.36 -15.66
CA THR A 162 -12.17 0.89 -15.80
C THR A 162 -13.59 0.63 -16.27
N GLY A 163 -13.76 -0.20 -17.31
CA GLY A 163 -15.08 -0.56 -17.85
C GLY A 163 -15.95 -1.30 -16.84
N PHE A 164 -15.36 -2.22 -16.07
CA PHE A 164 -16.05 -2.96 -15.01
C PHE A 164 -16.55 -2.02 -13.90
N ILE A 165 -15.68 -1.15 -13.38
CA ILE A 165 -16.06 -0.19 -12.33
C ILE A 165 -17.11 0.79 -12.87
N TYR A 166 -16.91 1.33 -14.07
CA TYR A 166 -17.89 2.21 -14.70
C TYR A 166 -19.25 1.52 -14.84
N GLY A 167 -19.26 0.29 -15.36
CA GLY A 167 -20.46 -0.53 -15.50
C GLY A 167 -21.16 -0.76 -14.16
N LEU A 168 -20.41 -1.12 -13.11
CA LEU A 168 -20.96 -1.34 -11.77
C LEU A 168 -21.68 -0.11 -11.22
N PHE A 169 -21.03 1.05 -11.26
CA PHE A 169 -21.59 2.29 -10.73
C PHE A 169 -22.72 2.86 -11.59
N HIS A 170 -22.59 2.76 -12.92
CA HIS A 170 -23.61 3.23 -13.84
C HIS A 170 -24.89 2.37 -13.78
N THR A 171 -24.74 1.04 -13.77
CA THR A 171 -25.88 0.11 -13.84
C THR A 171 -26.49 -0.21 -12.49
N MET A 172 -25.68 -0.55 -11.47
CA MET A 172 -26.21 -0.92 -10.16
C MET A 172 -26.50 0.28 -9.27
N LEU A 173 -25.64 1.30 -9.28
CA LEU A 173 -25.75 2.43 -8.36
C LEU A 173 -26.43 3.66 -8.97
N ARG A 174 -26.62 3.70 -10.30
CA ARG A 174 -27.20 4.84 -11.05
C ARG A 174 -26.58 6.20 -10.69
N VAL A 175 -25.28 6.20 -10.37
CA VAL A 175 -24.54 7.42 -10.06
C VAL A 175 -23.91 7.95 -11.35
N PRO A 176 -24.05 9.25 -11.68
CA PRO A 176 -23.29 9.86 -12.76
C PRO A 176 -21.80 9.93 -12.36
N LEU A 177 -20.94 9.26 -13.14
CA LEU A 177 -19.49 9.17 -12.95
C LEU A 177 -18.71 10.10 -13.89
#